data_AF-A0A949ZP36-F1
#
_entry.id   AF-A0A949ZP36-F1
#
_cell.length_a   1.000
_cell.length_b   1.000
_cell.length_c   1.000
_cell.angle_alpha   90.00
_cell.angle_beta   90.00
_cell.angle_gamma   90.00
#
_symmetry.space_group_name_H-M   'P 1'
#
loop_
_entity.id
_entity.type
_entity.pdbx_description
1 polymer ?
#
loop_
_entity_poly.entity_id
_entity_poly.type
_entity_poly.pdbx_seq_one_letter_code
_entity_poly.pdbx_strand_id
1 'polypeptide(L)'
;MKHRLRLLMMVAILSAAPLLTATPVQKSGEQAQAEPAKPQVQAAPPESAGQELAESSREAAGEEENAQFKYSPSVLWLARHTGLGRVPAYWLLISLNFAAIAILIGAFAKSKLPSFFRVRTQTIQMSMEEARRTSQEARARLGEIEARLSRIDEEVRQMRQAAESEGRNEMQRIQAAAEEDKARILGAVEQEVAAAQRAAERNLKAYAASLAVELAERRIRVDAETDRRLVRRFAEEFGENGSA
;
A
#
# COMPACT_ATOMS: atom_id res chain seq x y z
N MET A 1 -33.33 -18.00 -34.07
CA MET A 1 -31.95 -17.47 -34.10
C MET A 1 -31.70 -16.71 -32.79
N LYS A 2 -31.57 -17.31 -31.59
CA LYS A 2 -30.82 -18.49 -31.14
C LYS A 2 -29.30 -18.35 -31.38
N HIS A 3 -28.61 -17.90 -30.31
CA HIS A 3 -27.17 -17.98 -29.97
C HIS A 3 -26.14 -17.49 -30.99
N ARG A 4 -25.28 -16.53 -30.58
CA ARG A 4 -23.82 -16.41 -30.91
C ARG A 4 -23.10 -15.20 -30.30
N LEU A 5 -23.78 -14.21 -29.68
CA LEU A 5 -23.13 -12.94 -29.25
C LEU A 5 -23.31 -12.53 -27.77
N ARG A 6 -23.53 -13.48 -26.86
CA ARG A 6 -23.39 -13.29 -25.40
C ARG A 6 -22.73 -14.50 -24.73
N LEU A 7 -21.44 -14.65 -24.98
CA LEU A 7 -20.48 -15.28 -24.06
C LEU A 7 -19.22 -14.38 -24.15
N LEU A 8 -19.16 -13.30 -23.37
CA LEU A 8 -18.81 -13.30 -21.94
C LEU A 8 -17.35 -13.71 -21.76
N MET A 9 -16.53 -12.66 -21.54
CA MET A 9 -15.36 -12.61 -20.68
C MET A 9 -14.87 -13.94 -20.09
N MET A 10 -13.61 -14.31 -20.35
CA MET A 10 -12.69 -14.72 -19.28
C MET A 10 -11.26 -14.95 -19.79
N VAL A 11 -10.28 -14.59 -18.93
CA VAL A 11 -8.93 -15.19 -18.81
C VAL A 11 -8.01 -15.10 -20.05
N ALA A 12 -6.90 -14.35 -20.11
CA ALA A 12 -6.12 -13.56 -19.13
C ALA A 12 -5.55 -14.34 -17.92
N ILE A 13 -4.22 -14.34 -17.77
CA ILE A 13 -3.43 -14.98 -16.67
C ILE A 13 -3.30 -16.51 -16.93
N LEU A 14 -2.17 -17.23 -16.82
CA LEU A 14 -0.87 -17.10 -16.11
C LEU A 14 0.22 -17.83 -16.96
N SER A 15 1.50 -17.44 -17.03
CA SER A 15 2.60 -17.98 -16.19
C SER A 15 3.93 -17.60 -16.90
N ALA A 16 4.76 -16.73 -16.31
CA ALA A 16 6.01 -17.07 -15.61
C ALA A 16 7.14 -17.67 -16.46
N ALA A 17 8.28 -16.96 -16.54
CA ALA A 17 9.56 -17.48 -17.02
C ALA A 17 10.16 -18.48 -16.00
N PRO A 18 11.15 -19.31 -16.42
CA PRO A 18 12.50 -18.95 -16.01
C PRO A 18 13.65 -19.29 -16.98
N LEU A 19 14.76 -18.58 -16.75
CA LEU A 19 16.19 -18.96 -16.88
C LEU A 19 16.65 -19.96 -17.96
N LEU A 20 17.40 -19.43 -18.92
CA LEU A 20 18.85 -19.63 -19.07
C LEU A 20 19.47 -20.91 -18.44
N THR A 21 19.64 -21.96 -19.25
CA THR A 21 20.69 -23.00 -19.09
C THR A 21 21.31 -23.25 -20.48
N ALA A 22 22.58 -22.91 -20.70
CA ALA A 22 23.75 -23.73 -20.36
C ALA A 22 23.79 -25.07 -21.14
N THR A 23 24.36 -25.02 -22.34
CA THR A 23 24.85 -26.20 -23.06
C THR A 23 25.97 -26.89 -22.28
N PRO A 24 26.06 -28.22 -22.36
CA PRO A 24 27.36 -28.87 -22.45
C PRO A 24 27.53 -29.63 -23.77
N VAL A 25 28.78 -29.58 -24.24
CA VAL A 25 29.33 -30.29 -25.40
C VAL A 25 29.22 -31.81 -25.24
N GLN A 26 28.88 -32.53 -26.30
CA GLN A 26 29.25 -33.94 -26.49
C GLN A 26 29.85 -34.11 -27.88
N LYS A 27 31.11 -34.56 -27.95
CA LYS A 27 31.83 -34.89 -29.20
C LYS A 27 32.61 -36.19 -28.98
N SER A 28 32.59 -37.09 -29.98
CA SER A 28 33.61 -38.11 -30.35
C SER A 28 33.07 -39.54 -30.52
N GLY A 29 33.44 -40.19 -31.64
CA GLY A 29 33.36 -41.65 -31.90
C GLY A 29 31.96 -42.19 -32.22
N GLU A 30 31.55 -42.66 -33.40
CA GLU A 30 32.16 -43.31 -34.59
C GLU A 30 32.09 -44.86 -34.64
N GLN A 31 31.50 -45.36 -35.74
CA GLN A 31 31.57 -46.71 -36.38
C GLN A 31 30.80 -47.95 -35.86
N ALA A 32 29.79 -48.36 -36.66
CA ALA A 32 29.66 -49.66 -37.39
C ALA A 32 28.40 -49.58 -38.31
N GLN A 33 28.50 -49.59 -39.65
CA GLN A 33 28.48 -50.74 -40.61
C GLN A 33 27.22 -51.65 -40.50
N ALA A 34 26.57 -52.11 -41.59
CA ALA A 34 27.03 -52.31 -42.97
C ALA A 34 25.92 -52.21 -44.09
N GLU A 35 26.39 -52.03 -45.34
CA GLU A 35 25.93 -52.45 -46.70
C GLU A 35 24.46 -52.79 -47.07
N PRO A 36 24.10 -52.83 -48.38
CA PRO A 36 24.91 -52.70 -49.62
C PRO A 36 24.67 -51.35 -50.37
N ALA A 37 25.05 -51.06 -51.62
CA ALA A 37 25.59 -51.86 -52.74
C ALA A 37 26.49 -51.04 -53.72
N LYS A 38 26.64 -51.51 -54.97
CA LYS A 38 27.39 -50.94 -56.13
C LYS A 38 26.59 -51.23 -57.44
N PRO A 39 26.74 -50.50 -58.57
CA PRO A 39 27.99 -50.28 -59.35
C PRO A 39 28.26 -48.79 -59.71
N GLN A 40 29.48 -48.25 -59.65
CA GLN A 40 30.64 -48.43 -60.55
C GLN A 40 30.35 -48.26 -62.05
N VAL A 41 30.98 -47.27 -62.70
CA VAL A 41 31.86 -47.44 -63.90
C VAL A 41 32.48 -46.09 -64.37
N GLN A 42 33.81 -46.04 -64.25
CA GLN A 42 34.85 -45.49 -65.17
C GLN A 42 34.87 -44.00 -65.62
N ALA A 43 36.05 -43.60 -66.10
CA ALA A 43 36.43 -42.24 -66.44
C ALA A 43 36.89 -42.10 -67.90
N ALA A 44 36.29 -41.14 -68.62
CA ALA A 44 36.88 -40.28 -69.65
C ALA A 44 35.76 -39.36 -70.20
N PRO A 45 36.01 -38.06 -70.46
CA PRO A 45 34.95 -37.11 -70.81
C PRO A 45 34.52 -37.25 -72.28
N PRO A 46 33.23 -37.05 -72.59
CA PRO A 46 32.86 -35.83 -73.30
C PRO A 46 31.44 -35.30 -73.01
N GLU A 47 31.34 -34.00 -72.70
CA GLU A 47 30.18 -33.10 -72.84
C GLU A 47 28.81 -33.45 -72.21
N SER A 48 28.35 -34.70 -72.18
CA SER A 48 26.98 -35.07 -71.78
C SER A 48 26.67 -34.88 -70.30
N ALA A 49 27.60 -35.18 -69.39
CA ALA A 49 27.40 -34.91 -67.95
C ALA A 49 27.33 -33.39 -67.67
N GLY A 50 28.01 -32.57 -68.48
CA GLY A 50 27.88 -31.13 -68.46
C GLY A 50 26.55 -30.66 -69.06
N GLN A 51 26.01 -31.39 -70.05
CA GLN A 51 24.68 -31.15 -70.62
C GLN A 51 23.56 -31.57 -69.67
N GLU A 52 23.63 -32.71 -68.97
CA GLU A 52 22.64 -33.11 -67.95
C GLU A 52 22.71 -32.23 -66.70
N LEU A 53 23.91 -31.81 -66.27
CA LEU A 53 24.04 -30.80 -65.21
C LEU A 53 23.56 -29.42 -65.67
N ALA A 54 23.68 -29.08 -66.95
CA ALA A 54 23.11 -27.86 -67.51
C ALA A 54 21.60 -27.97 -67.72
N GLU A 55 21.05 -29.12 -68.10
CA GLU A 55 19.60 -29.37 -68.24
C GLU A 55 18.94 -29.36 -66.86
N SER A 56 19.45 -30.10 -65.88
CA SER A 56 18.95 -30.04 -64.50
C SER A 56 19.15 -28.65 -63.87
N SER A 57 20.22 -27.92 -64.19
CA SER A 57 20.36 -26.50 -63.79
C SER A 57 19.41 -25.56 -64.53
N ARG A 58 19.03 -25.86 -65.79
CA ARG A 58 18.03 -25.12 -66.57
C ARG A 58 16.61 -25.39 -66.13
N GLU A 59 16.31 -26.63 -65.76
CA GLU A 59 15.06 -27.09 -65.19
C GLU A 59 14.88 -26.47 -63.79
N ALA A 60 15.93 -26.48 -62.95
CA ALA A 60 15.95 -25.76 -61.67
C ALA A 60 15.95 -24.22 -61.82
N ALA A 61 16.49 -23.68 -62.91
CA ALA A 61 16.34 -22.27 -63.29
C ALA A 61 14.99 -21.96 -63.98
N GLY A 62 14.15 -22.98 -64.17
CA GLY A 62 12.83 -22.88 -64.79
C GLY A 62 12.85 -22.39 -66.24
N GLU A 63 13.90 -22.62 -67.02
CA GLU A 63 14.03 -22.05 -68.38
C GLU A 63 12.92 -22.50 -69.33
N GLU A 64 12.40 -23.73 -69.16
CA GLU A 64 11.28 -24.30 -69.93
C GLU A 64 9.91 -23.82 -69.45
N GLU A 65 9.64 -23.83 -68.13
CA GLU A 65 8.38 -23.28 -67.59
C GLU A 65 8.27 -21.77 -67.89
N ASN A 66 9.39 -21.05 -67.78
CA ASN A 66 9.49 -19.66 -68.21
C ASN A 66 9.53 -19.48 -69.74
N ALA A 67 9.70 -20.53 -70.53
CA ALA A 67 9.53 -20.44 -71.98
C ALA A 67 8.07 -20.14 -72.34
N GLN A 68 7.10 -20.73 -71.63
CA GLN A 68 5.68 -20.43 -71.85
C GLN A 68 5.38 -18.93 -71.65
N PHE A 69 5.97 -18.31 -70.63
CA PHE A 69 5.82 -16.87 -70.39
C PHE A 69 6.51 -16.00 -71.45
N LYS A 70 7.61 -16.46 -72.09
CA LYS A 70 8.23 -15.78 -73.26
C LYS A 70 7.32 -15.79 -74.52
N TYR A 71 6.28 -16.63 -74.54
CA TYR A 71 5.27 -16.73 -75.61
C TYR A 71 3.88 -16.20 -75.22
N SER A 72 3.75 -15.54 -74.06
CA SER A 72 2.50 -14.90 -73.64
C SER A 72 1.98 -13.91 -74.71
N PRO A 73 0.67 -13.80 -74.95
CA PRO A 73 0.09 -12.86 -75.91
C PRO A 73 0.58 -11.42 -75.72
N SER A 74 0.86 -11.00 -74.48
CA SER A 74 1.40 -9.68 -74.14
C SER A 74 2.84 -9.47 -74.63
N VAL A 75 3.68 -10.52 -74.59
CA VAL A 75 5.07 -10.48 -75.07
C VAL A 75 5.09 -10.49 -76.61
N LEU A 76 4.21 -11.29 -77.23
CA LEU A 76 4.07 -11.36 -78.69
C LEU A 76 3.55 -10.06 -79.30
N TRP A 77 2.56 -9.42 -78.67
CA TRP A 77 2.05 -8.11 -79.10
C TRP A 77 3.15 -7.04 -79.06
N LEU A 78 3.94 -7.01 -77.98
CA LEU A 78 5.02 -6.04 -77.80
C LEU A 78 6.17 -6.28 -78.79
N ALA A 79 6.58 -7.52 -79.01
CA ALA A 79 7.61 -7.88 -79.99
C ALA A 79 7.19 -7.50 -81.43
N ARG A 80 5.92 -7.72 -81.79
CA ARG A 80 5.36 -7.35 -83.11
C ARG A 80 5.38 -5.84 -83.37
N HIS A 81 5.22 -4.99 -82.34
CA HIS A 81 5.25 -3.54 -82.51
C HIS A 81 6.64 -2.91 -82.36
N THR A 82 7.56 -3.54 -81.62
CA THR A 82 8.90 -2.95 -81.35
C THR A 82 10.01 -3.51 -82.24
N GLY A 83 9.80 -4.63 -82.93
CA GLY A 83 10.81 -5.26 -83.80
C GLY A 83 12.01 -5.86 -83.05
N LEU A 84 11.99 -5.85 -81.72
CA LEU A 84 13.05 -6.36 -80.86
C LEU A 84 12.91 -7.87 -80.61
N GLY A 85 14.04 -8.53 -80.37
CA GLY A 85 14.07 -9.97 -80.09
C GLY A 85 13.24 -10.37 -78.86
N ARG A 86 12.76 -11.62 -78.86
CA ARG A 86 11.89 -12.20 -77.83
C ARG A 86 12.46 -12.10 -76.40
N VAL A 87 13.79 -12.20 -76.26
CA VAL A 87 14.47 -12.16 -74.95
C VAL A 87 14.51 -10.74 -74.35
N PRO A 88 14.94 -9.67 -75.07
CA PRO A 88 14.78 -8.28 -74.62
C PRO A 88 13.34 -7.91 -74.23
N ALA A 89 12.33 -8.34 -75.00
CA ALA A 89 10.93 -8.00 -74.74
C ALA A 89 10.41 -8.57 -73.40
N TYR A 90 10.83 -9.78 -73.03
CA TYR A 90 10.51 -10.42 -71.75
C TYR A 90 11.13 -9.66 -70.56
N TRP A 91 12.43 -9.33 -70.63
CA TRP A 91 13.11 -8.54 -69.59
C TRP A 91 12.52 -7.14 -69.41
N LEU A 92 12.08 -6.50 -70.50
CA LEU A 92 11.43 -5.19 -70.46
C LEU A 92 10.06 -5.27 -69.75
N LEU A 93 9.27 -6.31 -70.00
CA LEU A 93 7.99 -6.52 -69.31
C LEU A 93 8.15 -6.84 -67.82
N ILE A 94 9.16 -7.63 -67.43
CA ILE A 94 9.48 -7.85 -66.01
C ILE A 94 9.92 -6.55 -65.34
N SER A 95 10.82 -5.79 -65.97
CA SER A 95 11.29 -4.50 -65.45
C SER A 95 10.15 -3.50 -65.28
N LEU A 96 9.21 -3.47 -66.23
CA LEU A 96 8.01 -2.64 -66.18
C LEU A 96 7.05 -3.08 -65.06
N ASN A 97 6.85 -4.38 -64.86
CA ASN A 97 6.04 -4.93 -63.77
C ASN A 97 6.66 -4.61 -62.40
N PHE A 98 7.97 -4.83 -62.23
CA PHE A 98 8.70 -4.47 -61.03
C PHE A 98 8.62 -2.96 -60.75
N ALA A 99 8.79 -2.12 -61.77
CA ALA A 99 8.63 -0.67 -61.65
C ALA A 99 7.21 -0.28 -61.24
N ALA A 100 6.17 -0.89 -61.81
CA ALA A 100 4.77 -0.65 -61.41
C ALA A 100 4.50 -1.02 -59.94
N ILE A 101 5.00 -2.17 -59.49
CA ILE A 101 4.90 -2.61 -58.08
C ILE A 101 5.70 -1.68 -57.16
N ALA A 102 6.92 -1.31 -57.53
CA ALA A 102 7.78 -0.40 -56.77
C ALA A 102 7.16 1.01 -56.65
N ILE A 103 6.52 1.51 -57.71
CA ILE A 103 5.77 2.78 -57.69
C ILE A 103 4.54 2.67 -56.76
N LEU A 104 3.79 1.56 -56.82
CA LEU A 104 2.63 1.33 -55.96
C LEU A 104 3.01 1.27 -54.47
N ILE A 105 4.05 0.49 -54.14
CA ILE A 105 4.60 0.40 -52.77
C ILE A 105 5.17 1.75 -52.33
N GLY A 106 5.91 2.44 -53.20
CA GLY A 106 6.50 3.76 -52.93
C GLY A 106 5.43 4.83 -52.66
N ALA A 107 4.34 4.85 -53.43
CA ALA A 107 3.21 5.76 -53.21
C ALA A 107 2.50 5.47 -51.88
N PHE A 108 2.24 4.20 -51.56
CA PHE A 108 1.62 3.81 -50.29
C PHE A 108 2.51 4.12 -49.09
N ALA A 109 3.82 3.81 -49.18
CA ALA A 109 4.81 4.13 -48.16
C ALA A 109 4.93 5.65 -47.95
N LYS A 110 5.06 6.44 -49.02
CA LYS A 110 5.11 7.91 -48.96
C LYS A 110 3.87 8.51 -48.27
N SER A 111 2.69 7.89 -48.42
CA SER A 111 1.46 8.31 -47.76
C SER A 111 1.40 7.89 -46.27
N LYS A 112 1.64 6.62 -45.95
CA LYS A 112 1.39 6.06 -44.61
C LYS A 112 2.58 6.17 -43.66
N LEU A 113 3.79 5.90 -44.13
CA LEU A 113 5.00 5.81 -43.32
C LEU A 113 5.31 7.09 -42.52
N PRO A 114 5.26 8.33 -43.08
CA PRO A 114 5.50 9.54 -42.29
C PRO A 114 4.42 9.77 -41.22
N SER A 115 3.18 9.31 -41.44
CA SER A 115 2.13 9.42 -40.42
C SER A 115 2.41 8.48 -39.24
N PHE A 116 2.87 7.26 -39.47
CA PHE A 116 3.24 6.33 -38.40
C PHE A 116 4.42 6.85 -37.57
N PHE A 117 5.48 7.35 -38.20
CA PHE A 117 6.61 7.93 -37.48
C PHE A 117 6.21 9.20 -36.71
N ARG A 118 5.37 10.08 -37.28
CA ARG A 118 4.88 11.27 -36.58
C ARG A 118 4.08 10.92 -35.33
N VAL A 119 3.15 9.95 -35.42
CA VAL A 119 2.39 9.47 -34.25
C VAL A 119 3.31 8.88 -33.19
N ARG A 120 4.25 8.00 -33.57
CA ARG A 120 5.22 7.42 -32.61
C ARG A 120 6.07 8.50 -31.93
N THR A 121 6.56 9.48 -32.68
CA THR A 121 7.34 10.60 -32.17
C THR A 121 6.52 11.45 -31.19
N GLN A 122 5.27 11.75 -31.54
CA GLN A 122 4.36 12.48 -30.67
C GLN A 122 4.06 11.70 -29.38
N THR A 123 3.82 10.39 -29.45
CA THR A 123 3.63 9.55 -28.24
C THR A 123 4.88 9.55 -27.34
N ILE A 124 6.08 9.49 -27.91
CA ILE A 124 7.34 9.56 -27.15
C ILE A 124 7.54 10.94 -26.53
N GLN A 125 7.22 12.02 -27.24
CA GLN A 125 7.27 13.38 -26.69
C GLN A 125 6.29 13.54 -25.52
N MET A 126 5.03 13.10 -25.72
CA MET A 126 4.00 13.12 -24.67
C MET A 126 4.41 12.32 -23.43
N SER A 127 4.93 11.10 -23.59
CA SER A 127 5.35 10.29 -22.43
C SER A 127 6.60 10.84 -21.73
N MET A 128 7.50 11.50 -22.46
CA MET A 128 8.65 12.21 -21.88
C MET A 128 8.22 13.48 -21.14
N GLU A 129 7.23 14.22 -21.64
CA GLU A 129 6.63 15.36 -20.93
C GLU A 129 5.87 14.91 -19.67
N GLU A 130 5.07 13.86 -19.77
CA GLU A 130 4.36 13.26 -18.64
C GLU A 130 5.33 12.76 -17.56
N ALA A 131 6.36 12.01 -17.95
CA ALA A 131 7.41 11.57 -17.03
C ALA A 131 8.13 12.75 -16.36
N ARG A 132 8.38 13.85 -17.08
CA ARG A 132 8.95 15.09 -16.52
C ARG A 132 8.00 15.77 -15.52
N ARG A 133 6.71 15.88 -15.85
CA ARG A 133 5.70 16.46 -14.94
C ARG A 133 5.56 15.63 -13.66
N THR A 134 5.38 14.32 -13.78
CA THR A 134 5.33 13.40 -12.63
C THR A 134 6.60 13.46 -11.78
N SER A 135 7.78 13.58 -12.41
CA SER A 135 9.05 13.77 -11.69
C SER A 135 9.15 15.11 -10.97
N GLN A 136 8.63 16.19 -11.55
CA GLN A 136 8.58 17.52 -10.92
C GLN A 136 7.59 17.54 -9.75
N GLU A 137 6.40 16.96 -9.92
CA GLU A 137 5.40 16.81 -8.84
C GLU A 137 5.94 15.95 -7.69
N ALA A 138 6.61 14.84 -7.98
CA ALA A 138 7.23 14.00 -6.95
C ALA A 138 8.31 14.76 -6.16
N ARG A 139 9.15 15.56 -6.84
CA ARG A 139 10.15 16.43 -6.19
C ARG A 139 9.52 17.55 -5.37
N ALA A 140 8.44 18.17 -5.86
CA ALA A 140 7.71 19.19 -5.12
C ALA A 140 7.08 18.62 -3.83
N ARG A 141 6.44 17.45 -3.91
CA ARG A 141 5.91 16.74 -2.74
C ARG A 141 7.00 16.30 -1.77
N LEU A 142 8.15 15.86 -2.27
CA LEU A 142 9.30 15.52 -1.41
C LEU A 142 9.79 16.74 -0.63
N GLY A 143 10.01 17.88 -1.31
CA GLY A 143 10.41 19.12 -0.64
C GLY A 143 9.37 19.63 0.36
N GLU A 144 8.08 19.45 0.10
CA GLU A 144 7.02 19.74 1.07
C GLU A 144 7.10 18.82 2.31
N ILE A 145 7.35 17.52 2.11
CA ILE A 145 7.50 16.55 3.21
C ILE A 145 8.77 16.85 4.03
N GLU A 146 9.89 17.18 3.40
CA GLU A 146 11.13 17.61 4.08
C GLU A 146 10.94 18.92 4.86
N ALA A 147 10.20 19.88 4.29
CA ALA A 147 9.84 21.13 4.98
C ALA A 147 8.87 20.91 6.16
N ARG A 148 8.00 19.89 6.11
CA ARG A 148 7.15 19.48 7.24
C ARG A 148 7.98 18.75 8.31
N LEU A 149 8.83 17.80 7.92
CA LEU A 149 9.70 17.04 8.83
C LEU A 149 10.63 17.96 9.63
N SER A 150 11.26 18.93 8.98
CA SER A 150 12.13 19.91 9.67
C SER A 150 11.40 20.83 10.65
N ARG A 151 10.07 20.97 10.55
CA ARG A 151 9.24 21.70 11.53
C ARG A 151 8.82 20.81 12.71
N ILE A 152 8.59 19.52 12.48
CA ILE A 152 8.18 18.57 13.53
C ILE A 152 9.20 18.53 14.69
N ASP A 153 10.50 18.60 14.43
CA ASP A 153 11.52 18.65 15.49
C ASP A 153 11.36 19.87 16.41
N GLU A 154 10.95 21.00 15.85
CA GLU A 154 10.72 22.24 16.59
C GLU A 154 9.36 22.23 17.31
N GLU A 155 8.31 21.75 16.64
CA GLU A 155 6.99 21.53 17.26
C GLU A 155 7.07 20.55 18.46
N VAL A 156 7.87 19.48 18.35
CA VAL A 156 8.12 18.53 19.45
C VAL A 156 8.91 19.17 20.60
N ARG A 157 9.88 20.04 20.33
CA ARG A 157 10.58 20.80 21.38
C ARG A 157 9.63 21.76 22.10
N GLN A 158 8.83 22.51 21.36
CA GLN A 158 7.84 23.44 21.92
C GLN A 158 6.79 22.69 22.75
N MET A 159 6.28 21.56 22.27
CA MET A 159 5.35 20.71 23.01
C MET A 159 5.96 20.17 24.31
N ARG A 160 7.24 19.75 24.31
CA ARG A 160 7.95 19.33 25.53
C ARG A 160 8.13 20.47 26.51
N GLN A 161 8.57 21.64 26.05
CA GLN A 161 8.75 22.83 26.90
C GLN A 161 7.41 23.30 27.51
N ALA A 162 6.34 23.29 26.73
CA ALA A 162 4.99 23.58 27.20
C ALA A 162 4.55 22.58 28.27
N ALA A 163 4.67 21.27 28.01
CA ALA A 163 4.30 20.22 28.95
C ALA A 163 5.13 20.27 30.26
N GLU A 164 6.43 20.59 30.18
CA GLU A 164 7.26 20.80 31.37
C GLU A 164 6.82 22.04 32.17
N SER A 165 6.49 23.14 31.51
CA SER A 165 6.01 24.35 32.19
C SER A 165 4.63 24.15 32.81
N GLU A 166 3.71 23.52 32.08
CA GLU A 166 2.36 23.19 32.55
C GLU A 166 2.43 22.21 33.73
N GLY A 167 3.23 21.15 33.62
CA GLY A 167 3.44 20.19 34.71
C GLY A 167 4.04 20.81 35.98
N ARG A 168 4.94 21.80 35.86
CA ARG A 168 5.46 22.56 37.02
C ARG A 168 4.39 23.43 37.66
N ASN A 169 3.58 24.13 36.85
CA ASN A 169 2.49 24.96 37.35
C ASN A 169 1.40 24.12 38.03
N GLU A 170 1.04 22.99 37.43
CA GLU A 170 0.06 22.06 37.98
C GLU A 170 0.55 21.41 39.29
N MET A 171 1.83 21.02 39.36
CA MET A 171 2.44 20.51 40.60
C MET A 171 2.42 21.55 41.73
N GLN A 172 2.64 22.84 41.43
CA GLN A 172 2.48 23.91 42.42
C GLN A 172 1.01 24.07 42.85
N ARG A 173 0.06 24.01 41.92
CA ARG A 173 -1.38 24.08 42.21
C ARG A 173 -1.84 22.93 43.11
N ILE A 174 -1.41 21.70 42.81
CA ILE A 174 -1.72 20.50 43.60
C ILE A 174 -1.12 20.60 45.00
N GLN A 175 0.14 21.07 45.14
CA GLN A 175 0.76 21.27 46.46
C GLN A 175 0.02 22.33 47.29
N ALA A 176 -0.37 23.46 46.69
CA ALA A 176 -1.13 24.50 47.37
C ALA A 176 -2.50 23.98 47.85
N ALA A 177 -3.23 23.27 46.99
CA ALA A 177 -4.50 22.64 47.34
C ALA A 177 -4.34 21.57 48.44
N ALA A 178 -3.28 20.75 48.38
CA ALA A 178 -3.02 19.72 49.39
C ALA A 178 -2.69 20.30 50.77
N GLU A 179 -1.94 21.41 50.84
CA GLU A 179 -1.69 22.10 52.11
C GLU A 179 -2.94 22.81 52.65
N GLU A 180 -3.80 23.38 51.79
CA GLU A 180 -5.10 23.92 52.20
C GLU A 180 -6.03 22.81 52.74
N ASP A 181 -6.15 21.70 52.02
CA ASP A 181 -6.96 20.54 52.42
C ASP A 181 -6.48 19.95 53.75
N LYS A 182 -5.15 19.82 53.93
CA LYS A 182 -4.52 19.41 55.19
C LYS A 182 -4.85 20.37 56.34
N ALA A 183 -4.76 21.67 56.12
CA ALA A 183 -5.13 22.66 57.14
C ALA A 183 -6.63 22.58 57.50
N ARG A 184 -7.50 22.38 56.50
CA ARG A 184 -8.94 22.21 56.68
C ARG A 184 -9.29 20.94 57.47
N ILE A 185 -8.62 19.83 57.16
CA ILE A 185 -8.78 18.55 57.87
C ILE A 185 -8.29 18.68 59.31
N LEU A 186 -7.12 19.28 59.56
CA LEU A 186 -6.62 19.47 60.94
C LEU A 186 -7.57 20.34 61.77
N GLY A 187 -8.07 21.45 61.23
CA GLY A 187 -9.05 22.29 61.92
C GLY A 187 -10.38 21.58 62.22
N ALA A 188 -10.84 20.70 61.32
CA ALA A 188 -12.02 19.87 61.56
C ALA A 188 -11.78 18.82 62.65
N VAL A 189 -10.63 18.13 62.62
CA VAL A 189 -10.23 17.13 63.63
C VAL A 189 -10.05 17.78 65.02
N GLU A 190 -9.44 18.96 65.11
CA GLU A 190 -9.33 19.69 66.38
C GLU A 190 -10.70 20.03 66.98
N GLN A 191 -11.65 20.47 66.14
CA GLN A 191 -13.03 20.74 66.58
C GLN A 191 -13.77 19.48 67.02
N GLU A 192 -13.59 18.36 66.29
CA GLU A 192 -14.19 17.06 66.62
C GLU A 192 -13.62 16.50 67.93
N VAL A 193 -12.29 16.53 68.11
CA VAL A 193 -11.62 16.12 69.36
C VAL A 193 -12.09 16.97 70.54
N ALA A 194 -12.17 18.29 70.38
CA ALA A 194 -12.67 19.18 71.44
C ALA A 194 -14.17 18.95 71.74
N ALA A 195 -14.98 18.56 70.76
CA ALA A 195 -16.37 18.16 70.98
C ALA A 195 -16.47 16.81 71.72
N ALA A 196 -15.68 15.82 71.32
CA ALA A 196 -15.61 14.50 71.93
C ALA A 196 -15.11 14.55 73.39
N GLN A 197 -14.07 15.34 73.68
CA GLN A 197 -13.58 15.58 75.04
C GLN A 197 -14.67 16.18 75.94
N ARG A 198 -15.36 17.23 75.48
CA ARG A 198 -16.48 17.85 76.23
C ARG A 198 -17.66 16.89 76.40
N ALA A 199 -17.90 15.97 75.47
CA ALA A 199 -18.89 14.92 75.63
C ALA A 199 -18.47 13.88 76.69
N ALA A 200 -17.23 13.41 76.64
CA ALA A 200 -16.66 12.48 77.61
C ALA A 200 -16.68 13.05 79.03
N GLU A 201 -16.28 14.31 79.22
CA GLU A 201 -16.38 15.00 80.52
C GLU A 201 -17.81 15.06 81.07
N ARG A 202 -18.80 15.40 80.23
CA ARG A 202 -20.21 15.44 80.65
C ARG A 202 -20.70 14.06 81.05
N ASN A 203 -20.32 13.02 80.30
CA ASN A 203 -20.68 11.64 80.61
C ASN A 203 -20.06 11.18 81.94
N LEU A 204 -18.79 11.50 82.20
CA LEU A 204 -18.12 11.21 83.48
C LEU A 204 -18.76 11.96 84.65
N LYS A 205 -19.10 13.25 84.49
CA LYS A 205 -19.79 14.05 85.50
C LYS A 205 -21.19 13.47 85.82
N ALA A 206 -21.95 13.07 84.80
CA ALA A 206 -23.24 12.42 84.96
C ALA A 206 -23.12 11.07 85.69
N TYR A 207 -22.16 10.23 85.30
CA TYR A 207 -21.91 8.93 85.93
C TYR A 207 -21.48 9.06 87.40
N ALA A 208 -20.60 10.02 87.72
CA ALA A 208 -20.20 10.32 89.09
C ALA A 208 -21.38 10.83 89.94
N ALA A 209 -22.27 11.66 89.37
CA ALA A 209 -23.48 12.11 90.05
C ALA A 209 -24.45 10.95 90.33
N SER A 210 -24.70 10.06 89.37
CA SER A 210 -25.55 8.88 89.61
C SER A 210 -24.94 7.94 90.67
N LEU A 211 -23.63 7.71 90.64
CA LEU A 211 -22.95 6.88 91.65
C LEU A 211 -23.01 7.51 93.05
N ALA A 212 -22.90 8.84 93.15
CA ALA A 212 -23.03 9.56 94.41
C ALA A 212 -24.46 9.46 94.99
N VAL A 213 -25.50 9.56 94.15
CA VAL A 213 -26.89 9.34 94.56
C VAL A 213 -27.10 7.89 95.03
N GLU A 214 -26.64 6.89 94.26
CA GLU A 214 -26.76 5.46 94.61
C GLU A 214 -26.02 5.11 95.92
N LEU A 215 -24.90 5.78 96.21
CA LEU A 215 -24.20 5.65 97.50
C LEU A 215 -24.93 6.37 98.64
N ALA A 216 -25.53 7.54 98.38
CA ALA A 216 -26.34 8.27 99.36
C ALA A 216 -27.60 7.48 99.74
N GLU A 217 -28.35 6.96 98.76
CA GLU A 217 -29.52 6.10 98.98
C GLU A 217 -29.20 4.88 99.86
N ARG A 218 -28.06 4.21 99.60
CA ARG A 218 -27.60 3.09 100.43
C ARG A 218 -27.19 3.49 101.85
N ARG A 219 -26.81 4.75 102.08
CA ARG A 219 -26.32 5.25 103.38
C ARG A 219 -27.41 5.92 104.22
N ILE A 220 -28.42 6.50 103.59
CA ILE A 220 -29.56 7.13 104.25
C ILE A 220 -30.45 6.04 104.85
N ARG A 221 -30.46 5.94 106.19
CA ARG A 221 -31.50 5.25 106.95
C ARG A 221 -32.40 6.30 107.58
N VAL A 222 -33.66 6.33 107.17
CA VAL A 222 -34.66 7.22 107.78
C VAL A 222 -35.17 6.56 109.06
N ASP A 223 -34.97 7.22 110.19
CA ASP A 223 -35.62 6.89 111.46
C ASP A 223 -36.85 7.79 111.71
N ALA A 224 -37.71 7.36 112.63
CA ALA A 224 -38.97 8.05 112.92
C ALA A 224 -38.80 9.44 113.58
N GLU A 225 -37.61 9.78 114.06
CA GLU A 225 -37.30 11.11 114.59
C GLU A 225 -36.91 12.08 113.46
N THR A 226 -36.09 11.60 112.53
CA THR A 226 -35.63 12.36 111.36
C THR A 226 -36.78 12.64 110.40
N ASP A 227 -37.66 11.67 110.17
CA ASP A 227 -38.89 11.86 109.38
C ASP A 227 -39.76 13.01 109.94
N ARG A 228 -40.07 12.99 111.25
CA ARG A 228 -40.82 14.06 111.92
C ARG A 228 -40.15 15.43 111.84
N ARG A 229 -38.81 15.49 111.85
CA ARG A 229 -38.05 16.73 111.67
C ARG A 229 -38.15 17.27 110.23
N LEU A 230 -38.10 16.38 109.23
CA LEU A 230 -38.25 16.76 107.82
C LEU A 230 -39.65 17.31 107.55
N VAL A 231 -40.70 16.62 108.01
CA VAL A 231 -42.10 17.06 107.84
C VAL A 231 -42.34 18.44 108.48
N ARG A 232 -41.78 18.69 109.68
CA ARG A 232 -41.89 19.99 110.33
C ARG A 232 -41.20 21.10 109.53
N ARG A 233 -39.94 20.89 109.13
CA ARG A 233 -39.18 21.91 108.36
C ARG A 233 -39.83 22.22 107.02
N PHE A 234 -40.37 21.22 106.34
CA PHE A 234 -41.12 21.40 105.09
C PHE A 234 -42.41 22.22 105.29
N ALA A 235 -43.13 22.01 106.41
CA ALA A 235 -44.30 22.81 106.75
C ALA A 235 -43.94 24.26 107.12
N GLU A 236 -42.79 24.48 107.76
CA GLU A 236 -42.24 25.81 108.06
C GLU A 236 -41.88 26.57 106.75
N GLU A 237 -41.17 25.92 105.82
CA GLU A 237 -40.76 26.50 104.53
C GLU A 237 -41.95 26.89 103.62
N PHE A 238 -43.06 26.13 103.66
CA PHE A 238 -44.30 26.50 102.98
C PHE A 238 -45.06 27.65 103.67
N GLY A 239 -44.97 27.76 105.00
CA GLY A 239 -45.53 28.90 105.73
C GLY A 239 -44.79 30.21 105.45
N GLU A 240 -43.46 30.13 105.32
CA GLU A 240 -42.59 31.28 105.05
C GLU A 240 -42.73 31.76 103.59
N ASN A 241 -42.74 30.86 102.60
CA ASN A 241 -42.95 31.22 101.19
C ASN A 241 -44.41 31.57 100.83
N GLY A 242 -45.38 31.24 101.69
CA GLY A 242 -46.80 31.55 101.50
C GLY A 242 -47.28 32.86 102.16
N SER A 243 -46.37 33.67 102.72
CA SER A 243 -46.69 34.89 103.48
C SER A 243 -46.11 36.19 102.87
N ALA A 244 -45.82 36.16 101.56
CA ALA A 244 -45.48 37.32 100.72
C ALA A 244 -46.47 37.47 99.56
#